data_AF-A0A353Z748-F1
#
_entry.id   AF-A0A353Z748-F1
#
_cell.length_a   1.000
_cell.length_b   1.000
_cell.length_c   1.000
_cell.angle_alpha   90.00
_cell.angle_beta   90.00
_cell.angle_gamma   90.00
#
_symmetry.space_group_name_H-M   'P 1'
#
loop_
_entity.id
_entity.type
_entity.pdbx_description
1 polymer ?
#
loop_
_entity_poly.entity_id
_entity_poly.type
_entity_poly.pdbx_seq_one_letter_code
_entity_poly.pdbx_strand_id
1 'polypeptide(L)'
;MQQGVDAKRVLGTGKTASRRPVHSPPAWRIDMSNASRVLLARLGAGELIAQLCTSQNWSRDDFDAWWRAECQARVPATAGAVPLPVSARVQIARDEQGIPHITAANDHDLFFGFGFATA
;
A
#
# COMPACT_ATOMS: atom_id res chain seq x y z
N MET A 1 43.30 -48.57 -31.57
CA MET A 1 42.07 -47.76 -31.40
C MET A 1 41.90 -47.55 -29.90
N GLN A 2 42.47 -46.52 -29.28
CA GLN A 2 42.13 -45.08 -29.32
C GLN A 2 40.87 -44.75 -28.48
N GLN A 3 41.10 -43.93 -27.44
CA GLN A 3 40.16 -43.12 -26.62
C GLN A 3 39.37 -43.88 -25.54
N GLY A 4 39.42 -43.53 -24.25
CA GLY A 4 39.53 -42.20 -23.65
C GLY A 4 38.13 -41.81 -23.16
N VAL A 5 37.82 -42.04 -21.88
CA VAL A 5 36.58 -41.53 -21.28
C VAL A 5 36.94 -40.67 -20.08
N ASP A 6 36.69 -39.39 -20.31
CA ASP A 6 37.02 -38.21 -19.54
C ASP A 6 36.43 -38.21 -18.13
N ALA A 7 37.27 -37.79 -17.18
CA ALA A 7 36.88 -37.40 -15.85
C ALA A 7 36.11 -36.08 -15.90
N LYS A 8 34.79 -36.08 -15.68
CA LYS A 8 34.07 -34.83 -15.41
C LYS A 8 34.23 -34.41 -13.95
N ARG A 9 35.27 -33.61 -13.74
CA ARG A 9 35.47 -32.72 -12.60
C ARG A 9 34.44 -31.59 -12.69
N VAL A 10 33.51 -31.49 -11.74
CA VAL A 10 32.63 -30.32 -11.62
C VAL A 10 33.27 -29.36 -10.63
N LEU A 11 33.82 -28.26 -11.16
CA LEU A 11 34.29 -27.10 -10.38
C LEU A 11 33.10 -26.22 -10.04
N GLY A 12 33.07 -25.73 -8.79
CA GLY A 12 31.96 -24.97 -8.23
C GLY A 12 31.72 -23.64 -8.94
N THR A 13 30.44 -23.30 -9.09
CA THR A 13 29.99 -21.95 -9.39
C THR A 13 29.58 -21.27 -8.09
N GLY A 14 30.16 -20.09 -7.85
CA GLY A 14 30.00 -19.31 -6.63
C GLY A 14 28.53 -19.09 -6.25
N LYS A 15 28.32 -19.09 -4.94
CA LYS A 15 27.07 -18.73 -4.27
C LYS A 15 26.75 -17.27 -4.62
N THR A 16 26.04 -17.02 -5.70
CA THR A 16 25.43 -15.71 -5.97
C THR A 16 24.46 -15.44 -4.84
N ALA A 17 24.78 -14.46 -3.99
CA ALA A 17 23.87 -13.93 -3.00
C ALA A 17 22.57 -13.56 -3.71
N SER A 18 21.54 -14.39 -3.50
CA SER A 18 20.17 -14.13 -3.94
C SER A 18 19.77 -12.80 -3.31
N ARG A 19 19.86 -11.73 -4.11
CA ARG A 19 19.21 -10.46 -3.77
C ARG A 19 17.73 -10.81 -3.73
N ARG A 20 17.17 -10.86 -2.51
CA ARG A 20 15.72 -10.97 -2.32
C ARG A 20 15.06 -9.96 -3.26
N PRO A 21 14.04 -10.36 -4.04
CA PRO A 21 13.33 -9.41 -4.87
C PRO A 21 12.86 -8.27 -3.96
N VAL A 22 13.28 -7.04 -4.28
CA VAL A 22 12.67 -5.85 -3.69
C VAL A 22 11.21 -5.95 -4.09
N HIS A 23 10.33 -6.30 -3.15
CA HIS A 23 8.90 -6.21 -3.40
C HIS A 23 8.64 -4.78 -3.85
N SER A 24 8.04 -4.60 -5.03
CA SER A 24 7.39 -3.34 -5.32
C SER A 24 6.40 -3.12 -4.18
N PRO A 25 6.40 -1.93 -3.55
CA PRO A 25 5.46 -1.69 -2.49
C PRO A 25 4.04 -1.94 -3.00
N PRO A 26 3.19 -2.55 -2.17
CA PRO A 26 1.83 -2.87 -2.56
C PRO A 26 1.10 -1.60 -2.99
N ALA A 27 0.14 -1.75 -3.90
CA ALA A 27 -0.58 -0.63 -4.53
C ALA A 27 -1.33 0.31 -3.54
N TRP A 28 -1.41 -0.05 -2.26
CA TRP A 28 -1.95 0.81 -1.20
C TRP A 28 -0.92 1.80 -0.63
N ARG A 29 0.36 1.74 -1.01
CA ARG A 29 1.34 2.74 -0.55
C ARG A 29 0.97 4.08 -1.18
N ILE A 30 0.36 4.94 -0.37
CA ILE A 30 0.12 6.35 -0.70
C ILE A 30 1.47 6.96 -1.08
N ASP A 31 1.68 7.24 -2.37
CA ASP A 31 2.83 8.03 -2.80
C ASP A 31 2.55 9.48 -2.43
N MET A 32 3.01 9.85 -1.24
CA MET A 32 2.88 11.21 -0.72
C MET A 32 3.98 12.07 -1.33
N SER A 33 3.60 13.19 -1.95
CA SER A 33 4.59 14.15 -2.46
C SER A 33 5.53 14.60 -1.32
N ASN A 34 6.83 14.71 -1.60
CA ASN A 34 7.80 15.20 -0.62
C ASN A 34 7.45 16.60 -0.11
N ALA A 35 6.77 17.43 -0.92
CA ALA A 35 6.26 18.73 -0.51
C ALA A 35 5.16 18.58 0.56
N SER A 36 4.15 17.73 0.33
CA SER A 36 3.07 17.48 1.30
C SER A 36 3.62 16.97 2.63
N ARG A 37 4.64 16.10 2.60
CA ARG A 37 5.32 15.61 3.82
C ARG A 37 5.84 16.74 4.69
N VAL A 38 6.51 17.71 4.08
CA VAL A 38 7.11 18.85 4.79
C VAL A 38 6.02 19.73 5.40
N LEU A 39 4.94 20.02 4.66
CA LEU A 39 3.83 20.82 5.16
C LEU A 39 3.12 20.15 6.35
N LEU A 40 2.85 18.85 6.24
CA LEU A 40 2.24 18.08 7.33
C LEU A 40 3.15 17.98 8.55
N ALA A 41 4.47 17.85 8.36
CA ALA A 41 5.43 17.84 9.47
C ALA A 41 5.45 19.19 10.21
N ARG A 42 5.37 20.30 9.50
CA ARG A 42 5.28 21.66 10.07
C ARG A 42 4.01 21.85 10.90
N LEU A 43 2.86 21.43 10.37
CA LEU A 43 1.60 21.41 11.11
C LEU A 43 1.69 20.52 12.36
N GLY A 44 2.29 19.34 12.24
CA GLY A 44 2.53 18.43 13.37
C GLY A 44 3.48 18.98 14.43
N ALA A 45 4.35 19.92 14.06
CA ALA A 45 5.22 20.65 14.98
C ALA A 45 4.54 21.85 15.66
N GLY A 46 3.27 22.13 15.32
CA GLY A 46 2.47 23.20 15.93
C GLY A 46 2.52 24.54 15.18
N GLU A 47 3.08 24.60 13.97
CA GLU A 47 2.96 25.80 13.14
C GLU A 47 1.49 26.08 12.82
N LEU A 48 1.07 27.34 12.96
CA LEU A 48 -0.32 27.72 12.73
C LEU A 48 -0.66 27.67 11.24
N ILE A 49 -1.88 27.27 10.92
CA ILE A 49 -2.39 27.24 9.53
C ILE A 49 -2.18 28.60 8.82
N ALA A 50 -2.42 29.72 9.51
CA ALA A 50 -2.22 31.05 8.94
C ALA A 50 -0.75 31.34 8.55
N GLN A 51 0.21 30.84 9.34
CA GLN A 51 1.64 30.97 9.04
C GLN A 51 2.03 30.09 7.84
N LEU A 52 1.49 28.87 7.79
CA LEU A 52 1.67 27.97 6.67
C LEU A 52 1.13 28.59 5.37
N CYS A 53 -0.11 29.08 5.38
CA CYS A 53 -0.75 29.78 4.26
C CYS A 53 0.09 30.96 3.78
N THR A 54 0.57 31.80 4.70
CA THR A 54 1.45 32.92 4.39
C THR A 54 2.73 32.44 3.70
N SER A 55 3.36 31.37 4.21
CA SER A 55 4.60 30.82 3.63
C SER A 55 4.42 30.20 2.24
N GLN A 56 3.23 29.68 1.94
CA GLN A 56 2.89 29.06 0.66
C GLN A 56 2.23 30.03 -0.33
N ASN A 57 1.99 31.28 0.10
CA ASN A 57 1.16 32.24 -0.63
C ASN A 57 -0.22 31.64 -0.99
N TRP A 58 -0.83 30.95 -0.02
CA TRP A 58 -2.14 30.33 -0.13
C TRP A 58 -3.20 31.14 0.58
N SER A 59 -4.39 31.17 0.00
CA SER A 59 -5.60 31.52 0.74
C SER A 59 -5.97 30.41 1.74
N ARG A 60 -6.96 30.67 2.61
CA ARG A 60 -7.50 29.62 3.47
C ARG A 60 -8.19 28.53 2.67
N ASP A 61 -8.86 28.88 1.58
CA ASP A 61 -9.58 27.93 0.72
C ASP A 61 -8.61 27.00 0.00
N ASP A 62 -7.46 27.50 -0.46
CA ASP A 62 -6.40 26.68 -1.05
C ASP A 62 -5.87 25.65 -0.06
N PHE A 63 -5.67 26.07 1.20
CA PHE A 63 -5.27 25.17 2.27
C PHE A 63 -6.33 24.09 2.51
N ASP A 64 -7.61 24.44 2.59
CA ASP A 64 -8.68 23.48 2.85
C ASP A 64 -8.86 22.50 1.68
N ALA A 65 -8.68 22.97 0.44
CA ALA A 65 -8.68 22.12 -0.75
C ALA A 65 -7.51 21.12 -0.72
N TRP A 66 -6.30 21.60 -0.44
CA TRP A 66 -5.11 20.76 -0.29
C TRP A 66 -5.29 19.74 0.85
N TRP A 67 -5.71 20.20 2.03
CA TRP A 67 -5.92 19.34 3.21
C TRP A 67 -6.95 18.24 2.92
N ARG A 68 -8.06 18.58 2.24
CA ARG A 68 -9.06 17.60 1.82
C ARG A 68 -8.49 16.56 0.87
N ALA A 69 -7.69 16.98 -0.12
CA ALA A 69 -7.03 16.06 -1.05
C ALA A 69 -6.05 15.14 -0.33
N GLU A 70 -5.28 15.66 0.62
CA GLU A 70 -4.37 14.86 1.45
C GLU A 70 -5.15 13.84 2.30
N CYS A 71 -6.25 14.24 2.96
CA CYS A 71 -7.09 13.31 3.71
C CYS A 71 -7.66 12.21 2.82
N GLN A 72 -8.25 12.57 1.67
CA GLN A 72 -8.85 11.62 0.74
C GLN A 72 -7.82 10.64 0.18
N ALA A 73 -6.63 11.11 -0.18
CA ALA A 73 -5.57 10.26 -0.69
C ALA A 73 -5.15 9.19 0.32
N ARG A 74 -5.29 9.43 1.64
CA ARG A 74 -4.86 8.49 2.70
C ARG A 74 -5.93 7.47 3.09
N VAL A 75 -7.17 7.64 2.62
CA VAL A 75 -8.23 6.65 2.85
C VAL A 75 -8.08 5.56 1.79
N PRO A 76 -7.91 4.27 2.18
CA PRO A 76 -7.89 3.18 1.23
C PRO A 76 -9.17 3.14 0.37
N ALA A 77 -9.07 2.68 -0.87
CA ALA A 77 -10.24 2.50 -1.71
C ALA A 77 -11.22 1.51 -1.05
N THR A 78 -12.44 1.96 -0.76
CA THR A 78 -13.50 1.17 -0.12
C THR A 78 -14.48 0.55 -1.12
N ALA A 79 -14.29 0.82 -2.41
CA ALA A 79 -15.11 0.32 -3.50
C ALA A 79 -14.24 -0.28 -4.62
N GLY A 80 -14.83 -1.17 -5.40
CA GLY A 80 -14.17 -1.89 -6.48
C GLY A 80 -13.88 -3.35 -6.13
N ALA A 81 -13.08 -4.00 -6.96
CA ALA A 81 -12.68 -5.38 -6.79
C ALA A 81 -11.15 -5.47 -6.79
N VAL A 82 -10.59 -6.24 -5.87
CA VAL A 82 -9.16 -6.48 -5.75
C VAL A 82 -8.92 -8.00 -5.75
N PRO A 83 -8.03 -8.52 -6.60
CA PRO A 83 -7.66 -9.94 -6.57
C PRO A 83 -6.83 -10.25 -5.31
N LEU A 84 -7.29 -11.22 -4.53
CA LEU A 84 -6.69 -11.65 -3.26
C LEU A 84 -6.68 -13.19 -3.19
N PRO A 85 -5.85 -13.81 -2.33
CA PRO A 85 -5.73 -15.26 -2.21
C PRO A 85 -6.92 -15.88 -1.44
N VAL A 86 -8.12 -15.74 -1.97
CA VAL A 86 -9.36 -16.37 -1.50
C VAL A 86 -9.80 -17.46 -2.47
N SER A 87 -10.46 -18.51 -1.98
CA SER A 87 -10.90 -19.63 -2.82
C SER A 87 -12.17 -19.33 -3.61
N ALA A 88 -13.01 -18.42 -3.10
CA ALA A 88 -14.22 -17.93 -3.74
C ALA A 88 -14.40 -16.41 -3.52
N ARG A 89 -15.36 -15.81 -4.23
CA ARG A 89 -15.66 -14.38 -4.10
C ARG A 89 -16.11 -14.04 -2.68
N VAL A 90 -15.50 -13.01 -2.11
CA VAL A 90 -15.96 -12.34 -0.89
C VAL A 90 -16.57 -10.99 -1.26
N GLN A 91 -17.72 -10.67 -0.69
CA GLN A 91 -18.36 -9.36 -0.83
C GLN A 91 -18.28 -8.63 0.51
N ILE A 92 -17.81 -7.38 0.49
CA ILE A 92 -17.75 -6.50 1.65
C ILE A 92 -18.55 -5.26 1.30
N ALA A 93 -19.67 -5.04 2.00
CA ALA A 93 -20.46 -3.82 1.92
C ALA A 93 -20.33 -3.07 3.24
N ARG A 94 -20.22 -1.74 3.21
CA ARG A 94 -20.24 -0.91 4.42
C ARG A 94 -21.57 -0.16 4.50
N ASP A 95 -22.15 -0.11 5.68
CA ASP A 95 -23.34 0.72 5.94
C ASP A 95 -22.98 2.21 6.06
N GLU A 96 -23.97 3.03 6.39
CA GLU A 96 -23.80 4.48 6.56
C GLU A 96 -22.83 4.85 7.69
N GLN A 97 -22.65 3.95 8.66
CA GLN A 97 -21.75 4.07 9.80
C GLN A 97 -20.35 3.48 9.50
N GLY A 98 -20.15 2.90 8.31
CA GLY A 98 -18.90 2.28 7.88
C GLY A 98 -18.71 0.85 8.38
N ILE A 99 -19.71 0.24 9.02
CA ILE A 99 -19.65 -1.11 9.57
C ILE A 99 -19.64 -2.12 8.41
N PRO A 100 -18.67 -3.05 8.36
CA PRO A 100 -18.59 -4.02 7.27
C PRO A 100 -19.58 -5.17 7.45
N HIS A 101 -20.43 -5.37 6.44
CA HIS A 101 -21.22 -6.56 6.21
C HIS A 101 -20.50 -7.46 5.20
N ILE A 102 -20.22 -8.71 5.57
CA ILE A 102 -19.35 -9.59 4.81
C ILE A 102 -20.11 -10.85 4.43
N THR A 103 -20.03 -11.22 3.15
CA THR A 103 -20.64 -12.44 2.61
C THR A 103 -19.60 -13.24 1.84
N ALA A 104 -19.52 -14.54 2.14
CA ALA A 104 -18.62 -15.48 1.48
C ALA A 104 -19.28 -16.86 1.37
N ALA A 105 -18.77 -17.71 0.47
CA ALA A 105 -19.29 -19.05 0.25
C ALA A 105 -18.77 -20.09 1.27
N ASN A 106 -17.76 -19.74 2.06
CA ASN A 106 -17.13 -20.60 3.06
C ASN A 106 -16.53 -19.77 4.20
N ASP A 107 -16.31 -20.42 5.34
CA ASP A 107 -15.86 -19.75 6.57
C ASP A 107 -14.42 -19.21 6.46
N HIS A 108 -13.54 -19.93 5.77
CA HIS A 108 -12.15 -19.49 5.60
C HIS A 108 -12.09 -18.12 4.91
N ASP A 109 -12.78 -17.99 3.78
CA ASP A 109 -12.84 -16.74 3.01
C ASP A 109 -13.65 -15.66 3.74
N LEU A 110 -14.66 -16.05 4.54
CA LEU A 110 -15.39 -15.13 5.42
C LEU A 110 -14.44 -14.45 6.43
N PHE A 111 -13.62 -15.24 7.14
CA PHE A 111 -12.67 -14.71 8.13
C PHE A 111 -11.53 -13.93 7.47
N PHE A 112 -11.07 -14.36 6.29
CA PHE A 112 -10.13 -13.56 5.51
C PHE A 112 -10.72 -12.20 5.13
N GLY A 113 -11.96 -12.18 4.63
CA GLY A 113 -12.71 -10.97 4.32
C GLY A 113 -12.89 -10.05 5.52
N PHE A 114 -13.19 -10.62 6.69
CA PHE A 114 -13.30 -9.89 7.94
C PHE A 114 -11.99 -9.21 8.32
N GLY A 115 -10.88 -9.96 8.35
CA GLY A 115 -9.56 -9.38 8.63
C GLY A 115 -9.19 -8.27 7.65
N PHE A 116 -9.48 -8.47 6.36
CA PHE A 116 -9.24 -7.47 5.32
C PHE A 116 -10.06 -6.19 5.54
N ALA A 117 -11.33 -6.30 5.95
CA ALA A 117 -12.20 -5.15 6.17
C ALA A 117 -11.82 -4.30 7.40
N THR A 118 -11.15 -4.90 8.39
CA THR A 118 -10.78 -4.25 9.65
C THR A 118 -9.35 -3.72 9.71
N ALA A 119 -8.54 -4.03 8.70
CA ALA A 119 -7.11 -3.69 8.64
C ALA A 119 -6.83 -2.20 8.35
#